data_AF-A0A7C7L6Q0-F1
#
_entry.id   AF-A0A7C7L6Q0-F1
#
_cell.length_a   1.000
_cell.length_b   1.000
_cell.length_c   1.000
_cell.angle_alpha   90.00
_cell.angle_beta   90.00
_cell.angle_gamma   90.00
#
_symmetry.space_group_name_H-M   'P 1'
#
loop_
_entity.id
_entity.type
_entity.pdbx_description
1 polymer ?
#
loop_
_entity_poly.entity_id
_entity_poly.type
_entity_poly.pdbx_seq_one_letter_code
_entity_poly.pdbx_strand_id
1 'polypeptide(L)'
;MHSEFYTAAQKDFVLVSLDFPQGEEAKAAVPNPKRNDELMAKYGVQGFPTVMIVNAQGDGLGQTGYKDMDPADYLADVIAMRDAGKMALVSVRELKAEFAAAEDKVAVAVRAASELAEMEMGTPTIGGFAAIVRQGIALTEDPAIQIALLKPAVAMTGATEDDKKRIAELDPSNEHGLMQLVVFSKMNTLESESDLADLVAMCEELHATGTVVGGEETRILYVSCAFFCNEYLEDEDGAKTWAQRAVDLGGLDERMQEVIDGILNNPFEDDSDF
;
A
#
# COMPACT_ATOMS: atom_id res chain seq x y z
N MET A 1 17.99 27.05 -10.63
CA MET A 1 17.03 26.34 -11.48
C MET A 1 17.64 26.16 -12.86
N HIS A 2 17.76 24.91 -13.34
CA HIS A 2 18.25 24.62 -14.69
C HIS A 2 17.18 25.00 -15.72
N SER A 3 17.25 26.19 -16.31
CA SER A 3 16.33 26.65 -17.36
C SER A 3 16.24 25.70 -18.56
N GLU A 4 17.32 24.94 -18.80
CA GLU A 4 17.41 23.94 -19.86
C GLU A 4 16.47 22.74 -19.62
N PHE A 5 16.32 22.28 -18.38
CA PHE A 5 15.39 21.20 -18.05
C PHE A 5 13.95 21.61 -18.34
N TYR A 6 13.51 22.77 -17.82
CA TYR A 6 12.16 23.26 -18.03
C TYR A 6 11.84 23.42 -19.51
N THR A 7 12.75 24.02 -20.27
CA THR A 7 12.57 24.26 -21.72
C THR A 7 12.49 22.95 -22.49
N ALA A 8 13.28 21.93 -22.12
CA ALA A 8 13.25 20.63 -22.77
C ALA A 8 12.00 19.83 -22.38
N ALA A 9 11.67 19.77 -21.08
CA ALA A 9 10.54 19.01 -20.56
C ALA A 9 9.19 19.55 -21.04
N GLN A 10 9.02 20.88 -21.12
CA GLN A 10 7.76 21.51 -21.55
C GLN A 10 7.38 21.23 -23.01
N LYS A 11 8.27 20.65 -23.82
CA LYS A 11 7.94 20.22 -25.19
C LYS A 11 7.01 19.01 -25.19
N ASP A 12 7.19 18.11 -24.24
CA ASP A 12 6.50 16.82 -24.18
C ASP A 12 5.57 16.67 -22.97
N PHE A 13 5.76 17.50 -21.94
CA PHE A 13 5.08 17.40 -20.65
C PHE A 13 4.41 18.70 -20.23
N VAL A 14 3.27 18.56 -19.56
CA VAL A 14 2.70 19.64 -18.75
C VAL A 14 3.20 19.46 -17.33
N LEU A 15 4.01 20.42 -16.85
CA LEU A 15 4.59 20.36 -15.51
C LEU A 15 3.61 20.91 -14.47
N VAL A 16 3.36 20.14 -13.43
CA VAL A 16 2.50 20.51 -12.30
C VAL A 16 3.28 20.26 -11.02
N SER A 17 3.33 21.26 -10.13
CA SER A 17 3.94 21.14 -8.80
C SER A 17 2.84 21.17 -7.74
N LEU A 18 2.88 20.21 -6.81
CA LEU A 18 2.03 20.19 -5.63
C LEU A 18 2.94 20.27 -4.40
N ASP A 19 2.79 21.33 -3.62
CA ASP A 19 3.60 21.53 -2.42
C ASP A 19 2.83 21.07 -1.17
N PHE A 20 3.56 20.45 -0.23
CA PHE A 20 3.06 19.94 1.06
C PHE A 20 3.86 20.55 2.22
N PRO A 21 3.77 21.88 2.45
CA PRO A 21 4.54 22.54 3.49
C PRO A 21 4.05 22.18 4.90
N GLN A 22 4.97 22.16 5.87
CA GLN A 22 4.63 21.85 7.27
C GLN A 22 4.18 23.08 8.08
N GLY A 23 4.69 24.28 7.78
CA GLY A 23 4.37 25.50 8.52
C GLY A 23 2.98 26.06 8.20
N GLU A 24 2.24 26.48 9.24
CA GLU A 24 0.88 27.04 9.16
C GLU A 24 0.72 28.13 8.10
N GLU A 25 1.62 29.12 8.08
CA GLU A 25 1.57 30.22 7.11
C GLU A 25 1.74 29.74 5.66
N ALA A 26 2.61 28.74 5.45
CA ALA A 26 2.85 28.17 4.13
C ALA A 26 1.69 27.25 3.69
N LYS A 27 1.08 26.51 4.62
CA LYS A 27 -0.14 25.72 4.37
C LYS A 27 -1.28 26.62 3.90
N ALA A 28 -1.45 27.79 4.52
CA ALA A 28 -2.46 28.77 4.12
C ALA A 28 -2.24 29.35 2.71
N ALA A 29 -1.01 29.30 2.18
CA ALA A 29 -0.67 29.74 0.84
C ALA A 29 -0.88 28.66 -0.25
N VAL A 30 -1.15 27.41 0.14
CA VAL A 30 -1.43 26.33 -0.82
C VAL A 30 -2.78 26.60 -1.50
N PRO A 31 -2.85 26.72 -2.83
CA PRO A 31 -4.08 27.13 -3.51
C PRO A 31 -5.26 26.17 -3.35
N ASN A 32 -4.99 24.87 -3.22
CA ASN A 32 -6.02 23.84 -3.07
C ASN A 32 -5.50 22.62 -2.28
N PRO A 33 -5.33 22.72 -0.95
CA PRO A 33 -4.75 21.65 -0.14
C PRO A 33 -5.55 20.35 -0.24
N LYS A 34 -6.89 20.45 -0.21
CA LYS A 34 -7.77 19.28 -0.36
C LYS A 34 -7.50 18.50 -1.64
N ARG A 35 -7.29 19.19 -2.77
CA ARG A 35 -6.99 18.51 -4.04
C ARG A 35 -5.61 17.88 -4.03
N ASN A 36 -4.63 18.48 -3.35
CA ASN A 36 -3.30 17.89 -3.18
C ASN A 36 -3.41 16.58 -2.39
N ASP A 37 -4.15 16.58 -1.28
CA ASP A 37 -4.38 15.38 -0.46
C ASP A 37 -5.08 14.28 -1.25
N GLU A 38 -6.13 14.61 -2.01
CA GLU A 38 -6.82 13.66 -2.91
C GLU A 38 -5.86 13.03 -3.93
N LEU A 39 -4.94 13.81 -4.50
CA LEU A 39 -3.99 13.32 -5.50
C LEU A 39 -2.85 12.52 -4.88
N MET A 40 -2.38 12.92 -3.70
CA MET A 40 -1.39 12.17 -2.92
C MET A 40 -1.91 10.78 -2.60
N ALA A 41 -3.14 10.69 -2.08
CA ALA A 41 -3.82 9.42 -1.83
C ALA A 41 -4.08 8.63 -3.12
N LYS A 42 -4.57 9.27 -4.19
CA LYS A 42 -4.86 8.60 -5.47
C LYS A 42 -3.63 7.91 -6.06
N TYR A 43 -2.48 8.54 -5.97
CA TYR A 43 -1.24 8.04 -6.57
C TYR A 43 -0.34 7.30 -5.57
N GLY A 44 -0.77 7.13 -4.32
CA GLY A 44 0.01 6.44 -3.28
C GLY A 44 1.36 7.10 -3.02
N VAL A 45 1.41 8.43 -3.01
CA VAL A 45 2.66 9.16 -2.76
C VAL A 45 2.93 9.20 -1.25
N GLN A 46 3.98 8.50 -0.83
CA GLN A 46 4.31 8.30 0.59
C GLN A 46 5.48 9.15 1.10
N GLY A 47 6.17 9.82 0.18
CA GLY A 47 7.41 10.54 0.48
C GLY A 47 7.78 11.52 -0.60
N PHE A 48 8.68 12.44 -0.27
CA PHE A 48 9.12 13.51 -1.15
C PHE A 48 10.65 13.53 -1.31
N PRO A 49 11.17 13.91 -2.50
CA PRO A 49 10.43 14.30 -3.69
C PRO A 49 9.91 13.08 -4.48
N THR A 50 8.64 13.14 -4.90
CA THR A 50 8.03 12.16 -5.81
C THR A 50 7.56 12.88 -7.08
N VAL A 51 7.92 12.33 -8.25
CA VAL A 51 7.51 12.79 -9.57
C VAL A 51 6.65 11.71 -10.21
N MET A 52 5.36 12.02 -10.35
CA MET A 52 4.40 11.17 -11.04
C MET A 52 4.32 11.53 -12.52
N ILE A 53 4.39 10.52 -13.38
CA ILE A 53 4.20 10.67 -14.82
C ILE A 53 2.80 10.14 -15.14
N VAL A 54 1.89 11.01 -15.56
CA VAL A 54 0.49 10.65 -15.78
C VAL A 54 0.03 11.05 -17.18
N ASN A 55 -0.91 10.29 -17.75
CA ASN A 55 -1.55 10.66 -19.01
C ASN A 55 -2.71 11.66 -18.78
N ALA A 56 -3.35 12.12 -19.85
CA ALA A 56 -4.47 13.09 -19.79
C ALA A 56 -5.73 12.56 -19.09
N GLN A 57 -5.88 11.23 -18.98
CA GLN A 57 -6.96 10.56 -18.25
C GLN A 57 -6.63 10.42 -16.76
N GLY A 58 -5.38 10.71 -16.37
CA GLY A 58 -4.88 10.54 -15.01
C GLY A 58 -4.47 9.11 -14.69
N ASP A 59 -4.16 8.28 -15.69
CA ASP A 59 -3.51 6.98 -15.47
C ASP A 59 -2.00 7.19 -15.30
N GLY A 60 -1.40 6.50 -14.33
CA GLY A 60 0.04 6.50 -14.12
C GLY A 60 0.78 5.78 -15.24
N LEU A 61 1.84 6.42 -15.74
CA LEU A 61 2.81 5.86 -16.69
C LEU A 61 4.11 5.48 -15.98
N GLY A 62 4.41 6.12 -14.85
CA GLY A 62 5.59 5.82 -14.05
C GLY A 62 5.71 6.78 -12.86
N GLN A 63 6.61 6.43 -11.96
CA GLN A 63 6.94 7.21 -10.78
C GLN A 63 8.46 7.22 -10.62
N THR A 64 9.01 8.36 -10.21
CA THR A 64 10.42 8.51 -9.89
C THR A 64 10.57 9.52 -8.75
N GLY A 65 11.80 9.74 -8.29
CA GLY A 65 12.10 10.69 -7.23
C GLY A 65 13.41 11.42 -7.50
N TYR A 66 14.12 11.78 -6.44
CA TYR A 66 15.47 12.31 -6.57
C TYR A 66 16.43 11.23 -7.11
N LYS A 67 17.26 11.62 -8.07
CA LYS A 67 18.37 10.81 -8.58
C LYS A 67 19.59 11.70 -8.69
N ASP A 68 20.74 11.19 -8.23
CA ASP A 68 22.02 11.87 -8.33
C ASP A 68 22.56 11.77 -9.78
N MET A 69 21.98 12.57 -10.68
CA MET A 69 22.28 12.57 -12.10
C MET A 69 22.05 13.95 -12.73
N ASP A 70 22.65 14.19 -13.90
CA ASP A 70 22.50 15.46 -14.60
C ASP A 70 21.04 15.69 -15.09
N PRO A 71 20.56 16.94 -15.17
CA PRO A 71 19.17 17.23 -15.53
C PRO A 71 18.74 16.68 -16.89
N ALA A 72 19.66 16.61 -17.87
CA ALA A 72 19.37 16.07 -19.19
C ALA A 72 19.12 14.55 -19.14
N ASP A 73 19.91 13.83 -18.35
CA ASP A 73 19.78 12.39 -18.18
C ASP A 73 18.53 12.05 -17.37
N TYR A 74 18.20 12.86 -16.36
CA TYR A 74 16.93 12.73 -15.63
C TYR A 74 15.71 12.88 -16.55
N LEU A 75 15.73 13.87 -17.46
CA LEU A 75 14.64 14.03 -18.44
C LEU A 75 14.55 12.83 -19.39
N ALA A 76 15.68 12.28 -19.84
CA ALA A 76 15.71 11.09 -20.68
C ALA A 76 15.11 9.87 -19.97
N ASP A 77 15.42 9.69 -18.68
CA ASP A 77 14.85 8.65 -17.83
C ASP A 77 13.33 8.81 -17.66
N VAL A 78 12.84 10.03 -17.42
CA VAL A 78 11.40 10.35 -17.36
C VAL A 78 10.70 10.05 -18.70
N ILE A 79 11.34 10.35 -19.83
CA ILE A 79 10.81 10.02 -21.17
C ILE A 79 10.74 8.50 -21.38
N ALA A 80 11.77 7.76 -20.97
CA ALA A 80 11.78 6.31 -21.06
C ALA A 80 10.66 5.68 -20.22
N MET A 81 10.47 6.15 -18.98
CA MET A 81 9.36 5.73 -18.12
C MET A 81 8.00 6.03 -18.75
N ARG A 82 7.80 7.23 -19.31
CA ARG A 82 6.56 7.59 -20.04
C ARG A 82 6.27 6.58 -21.14
N ASP A 83 7.27 6.21 -21.92
CA ASP A 83 7.08 5.33 -23.09
C ASP A 83 6.86 3.87 -22.67
N ALA A 84 7.61 3.39 -21.67
CA ALA A 84 7.38 2.10 -21.04
C ALA A 84 5.96 2.01 -20.44
N GLY A 85 5.53 3.03 -19.69
CA GLY A 85 4.19 3.13 -19.11
C GLY A 85 3.09 3.16 -20.16
N LYS A 86 3.29 3.87 -21.28
CA LYS A 86 2.33 3.86 -22.40
C LYS A 86 2.18 2.47 -22.98
N MET A 87 3.29 1.76 -23.19
CA MET A 87 3.25 0.37 -23.67
C MET A 87 2.55 -0.54 -22.67
N ALA A 88 2.84 -0.37 -21.38
CA ALA A 88 2.21 -1.12 -20.30
C ALA A 88 0.68 -0.89 -20.27
N LEU A 89 0.22 0.35 -20.48
CA LEU A 89 -1.22 0.63 -20.55
C LEU A 89 -1.90 0.05 -21.80
N VAL A 90 -1.16 -0.35 -22.84
CA VAL A 90 -1.75 -1.09 -23.97
C VAL A 90 -2.29 -2.43 -23.49
N SER A 91 -1.52 -3.19 -22.70
CA SER A 91 -1.99 -4.49 -22.20
C SER A 91 -3.22 -4.34 -21.30
N VAL A 92 -3.27 -3.28 -20.48
CA VAL A 92 -4.46 -2.95 -19.67
C VAL A 92 -5.67 -2.66 -20.55
N ARG A 93 -5.49 -1.92 -21.66
CA ARG A 93 -6.58 -1.60 -22.60
C ARG A 93 -7.05 -2.85 -23.35
N GLU A 94 -6.13 -3.69 -23.78
CA GLU A 94 -6.44 -4.97 -24.44
C GLU A 94 -7.20 -5.89 -23.49
N LEU A 95 -6.73 -6.05 -22.26
CA LEU A 95 -7.42 -6.82 -21.23
C LEU A 95 -8.82 -6.26 -20.94
N LYS A 96 -8.97 -4.94 -20.83
CA LYS A 96 -10.29 -4.30 -20.68
C LYS A 96 -11.22 -4.59 -21.86
N ALA A 97 -10.71 -4.52 -23.08
CA ALA A 97 -11.48 -4.81 -24.28
C ALA A 97 -11.89 -6.28 -24.36
N GLU A 98 -10.98 -7.19 -24.03
CA GLU A 98 -11.24 -8.63 -23.95
C GLU A 98 -12.28 -8.94 -22.87
N PHE A 99 -12.11 -8.42 -21.66
CA PHE A 99 -13.07 -8.60 -20.56
C PHE A 99 -14.46 -8.07 -20.94
N ALA A 100 -14.55 -6.94 -21.65
CA ALA A 100 -15.82 -6.40 -22.11
C ALA A 100 -16.51 -7.30 -23.15
N ALA A 101 -15.73 -7.90 -24.06
CA ALA A 101 -16.22 -8.72 -25.17
C ALA A 101 -16.44 -10.20 -24.82
N ALA A 102 -15.82 -10.69 -23.76
CA ALA A 102 -15.88 -12.11 -23.37
C ALA A 102 -17.28 -12.54 -22.94
N GLU A 103 -17.69 -13.74 -23.37
CA GLU A 103 -18.88 -14.42 -22.85
C GLU A 103 -18.65 -14.87 -21.39
N ASP A 104 -17.48 -15.45 -21.13
CA ASP A 104 -17.03 -15.81 -19.78
C ASP A 104 -16.04 -14.77 -19.23
N LYS A 105 -16.60 -13.74 -18.59
CA LYS A 105 -15.82 -12.66 -17.98
C LYS A 105 -15.06 -13.10 -16.73
N VAL A 106 -15.58 -14.10 -16.02
CA VAL A 106 -14.93 -14.61 -14.81
C VAL A 106 -13.63 -15.31 -15.19
N ALA A 107 -13.60 -16.09 -16.28
CA ALA A 107 -12.37 -16.69 -16.80
C ALA A 107 -11.30 -15.63 -17.14
N VAL A 108 -11.70 -14.51 -17.76
CA VAL A 108 -10.77 -13.40 -18.04
C VAL A 108 -10.23 -12.79 -16.75
N ALA A 109 -11.09 -12.58 -15.74
CA ALA A 109 -10.65 -12.08 -14.44
C ALA A 109 -9.71 -13.05 -13.70
N VAL A 110 -9.95 -14.37 -13.79
CA VAL A 110 -9.07 -15.39 -13.21
C VAL A 110 -7.69 -15.34 -13.86
N ARG A 111 -7.63 -15.26 -15.20
CA ARG A 111 -6.35 -15.07 -15.91
C ARG A 111 -5.65 -13.77 -15.48
N ALA A 112 -6.39 -12.66 -15.42
CA ALA A 112 -5.85 -11.39 -14.97
C ALA A 112 -5.31 -11.46 -13.53
N ALA A 113 -5.95 -12.23 -12.64
CA ALA A 113 -5.48 -12.44 -11.27
C ALA A 113 -4.19 -13.25 -11.22
N SER A 114 -4.05 -14.27 -12.08
CA SER A 114 -2.78 -15.02 -12.21
C SER A 114 -1.64 -14.12 -12.70
N GLU A 115 -1.88 -13.32 -13.74
CA GLU A 115 -0.88 -12.36 -14.23
C GLU A 115 -0.54 -11.31 -13.16
N LEU A 116 -1.53 -10.78 -12.44
CA LEU A 116 -1.33 -9.81 -11.36
C LEU A 116 -0.46 -10.37 -10.22
N ALA A 117 -0.63 -11.65 -9.87
CA ALA A 117 0.14 -12.30 -8.81
C ALA A 117 1.64 -12.44 -9.14
N GLU A 118 2.01 -12.37 -10.41
CA GLU A 118 3.39 -12.49 -10.89
C GLU A 118 4.04 -11.12 -11.19
N MET A 119 3.28 -10.03 -11.07
CA MET A 119 3.80 -8.68 -11.36
C MET A 119 4.76 -8.19 -10.27
N GLU A 120 5.81 -7.49 -10.70
CA GLU A 120 6.69 -6.76 -9.79
C GLU A 120 5.97 -5.54 -9.21
N MET A 121 6.06 -5.33 -7.90
CA MET A 121 5.50 -4.16 -7.23
C MET A 121 5.94 -2.85 -7.91
N GLY A 122 5.01 -1.91 -8.05
CA GLY A 122 5.26 -0.65 -8.76
C GLY A 122 5.10 -0.72 -10.28
N THR A 123 4.84 -1.92 -10.86
CA THR A 123 4.51 -2.02 -12.29
C THR A 123 3.26 -1.19 -12.63
N PRO A 124 3.29 -0.29 -13.64
CA PRO A 124 2.17 0.61 -13.95
C PRO A 124 0.83 -0.06 -14.25
N THR A 125 0.82 -1.34 -14.62
CA THR A 125 -0.39 -2.10 -14.97
C THR A 125 -1.17 -2.65 -13.79
N ILE A 126 -0.56 -2.72 -12.59
CA ILE A 126 -1.12 -3.36 -11.39
C ILE A 126 -2.55 -2.87 -11.13
N GLY A 127 -2.77 -1.56 -11.05
CA GLY A 127 -4.10 -1.00 -10.77
C GLY A 127 -5.13 -1.32 -11.85
N GLY A 128 -4.71 -1.39 -13.12
CA GLY A 128 -5.58 -1.74 -14.24
C GLY A 128 -6.02 -3.21 -14.20
N PHE A 129 -5.10 -4.11 -13.88
CA PHE A 129 -5.38 -5.54 -13.73
C PHE A 129 -6.25 -5.81 -12.50
N ALA A 130 -5.89 -5.23 -11.34
CA ALA A 130 -6.67 -5.36 -10.11
C ALA A 130 -8.12 -4.89 -10.29
N ALA A 131 -8.36 -3.84 -11.09
CA ALA A 131 -9.71 -3.38 -11.41
C ALA A 131 -10.52 -4.39 -12.25
N ILE A 132 -9.89 -5.15 -13.15
CA ILE A 132 -10.54 -6.24 -13.89
C ILE A 132 -10.82 -7.43 -12.96
N VAL A 133 -9.85 -7.78 -12.12
CA VAL A 133 -9.99 -8.85 -11.11
C VAL A 133 -11.18 -8.58 -10.18
N ARG A 134 -11.31 -7.35 -9.66
CA ARG A 134 -12.44 -6.95 -8.80
C ARG A 134 -13.78 -6.97 -9.52
N GLN A 135 -13.83 -6.61 -10.80
CA GLN A 135 -15.05 -6.80 -11.59
C GLN A 135 -15.43 -8.27 -11.71
N GLY A 136 -14.44 -9.17 -11.86
CA GLY A 136 -14.67 -10.62 -11.84
C GLY A 136 -15.27 -11.12 -10.52
N ILE A 137 -14.80 -10.62 -9.38
CA ILE A 137 -15.34 -10.97 -8.05
C ILE A 137 -16.85 -10.71 -7.98
N ALA A 138 -17.28 -9.56 -8.52
CA ALA A 138 -18.69 -9.17 -8.53
C ALA A 138 -19.57 -10.01 -9.48
N LEU A 139 -18.98 -10.79 -10.38
CA LEU A 139 -19.68 -11.57 -11.40
C LEU A 139 -19.80 -13.06 -11.08
N THR A 140 -19.18 -13.53 -10.00
CA THR A 140 -19.22 -14.94 -9.58
C THR A 140 -19.83 -15.06 -8.18
N GLU A 141 -20.57 -16.14 -7.94
CA GLU A 141 -21.06 -16.53 -6.62
C GLU A 141 -20.21 -17.64 -5.99
N ASP A 142 -19.20 -18.17 -6.71
CA ASP A 142 -18.32 -19.22 -6.22
C ASP A 142 -17.30 -18.65 -5.20
N PRO A 143 -17.39 -19.02 -3.91
CA PRO A 143 -16.50 -18.50 -2.88
C PRO A 143 -15.02 -18.77 -3.16
N ALA A 144 -14.68 -19.93 -3.73
CA ALA A 144 -13.29 -20.29 -4.00
C ALA A 144 -12.69 -19.39 -5.09
N ILE A 145 -13.47 -19.04 -6.11
CA ILE A 145 -13.06 -18.09 -7.14
C ILE A 145 -12.93 -16.69 -6.53
N GLN A 146 -13.89 -16.25 -5.72
CA GLN A 146 -13.81 -14.94 -5.08
C GLN A 146 -12.56 -14.79 -4.21
N ILE A 147 -12.24 -15.80 -3.40
CA ILE A 147 -11.01 -15.84 -2.59
C ILE A 147 -9.77 -15.79 -3.48
N ALA A 148 -9.73 -16.59 -4.56
CA ALA A 148 -8.59 -16.62 -5.48
C ALA A 148 -8.35 -15.28 -6.20
N LEU A 149 -9.41 -14.54 -6.50
CA LEU A 149 -9.33 -13.19 -7.09
C LEU A 149 -8.96 -12.12 -6.06
N LEU A 150 -9.48 -12.21 -4.82
CA LEU A 150 -9.21 -11.24 -3.75
C LEU A 150 -7.73 -11.21 -3.37
N LYS A 151 -7.08 -12.38 -3.26
CA LYS A 151 -5.68 -12.49 -2.82
C LYS A 151 -4.71 -11.57 -3.57
N PRO A 152 -4.54 -11.69 -4.91
CA PRO A 152 -3.61 -10.83 -5.64
C PRO A 152 -4.11 -9.38 -5.73
N ALA A 153 -5.42 -9.14 -5.78
CA ALA A 153 -5.94 -7.78 -5.81
C ALA A 153 -5.58 -7.01 -4.52
N VAL A 154 -5.80 -7.61 -3.36
CA VAL A 154 -5.49 -7.02 -2.06
C VAL A 154 -3.98 -6.95 -1.82
N ALA A 155 -3.24 -8.01 -2.12
CA ALA A 155 -1.79 -8.01 -1.92
C ALA A 155 -1.08 -6.91 -2.74
N MET A 156 -1.51 -6.67 -3.97
CA MET A 156 -0.85 -5.73 -4.88
C MET A 156 -1.37 -4.29 -4.79
N THR A 157 -2.59 -4.08 -4.27
CA THR A 157 -3.22 -2.73 -4.27
C THR A 157 -3.83 -2.31 -2.93
N GLY A 158 -3.71 -3.13 -1.90
CA GLY A 158 -4.46 -2.98 -0.65
C GLY A 158 -5.94 -3.30 -0.82
N ALA A 159 -6.63 -3.45 0.31
CA ALA A 159 -8.05 -3.73 0.33
C ALA A 159 -8.88 -2.45 0.26
N THR A 160 -9.86 -2.44 -0.64
CA THR A 160 -10.94 -1.47 -0.64
C THR A 160 -11.98 -1.82 0.43
N GLU A 161 -12.88 -0.89 0.75
CA GLU A 161 -13.99 -1.15 1.69
C GLU A 161 -14.91 -2.29 1.23
N ASP A 162 -15.09 -2.45 -0.08
CA ASP A 162 -15.88 -3.55 -0.62
C ASP A 162 -15.11 -4.88 -0.55
N ASP A 163 -13.77 -4.86 -0.71
CA ASP A 163 -12.94 -6.03 -0.47
C ASP A 163 -13.04 -6.47 1.00
N LYS A 164 -12.92 -5.53 1.96
CA LYS A 164 -13.01 -5.83 3.41
C LYS A 164 -14.35 -6.48 3.79
N LYS A 165 -15.47 -5.92 3.30
CA LYS A 165 -16.81 -6.53 3.52
C LYS A 165 -16.87 -7.95 2.97
N ARG A 166 -16.37 -8.15 1.76
CA ARG A 166 -16.36 -9.48 1.13
C ARG A 166 -15.45 -10.46 1.87
N ILE A 167 -14.30 -10.01 2.35
CA ILE A 167 -13.39 -10.81 3.18
C ILE A 167 -14.07 -11.26 4.46
N ALA A 168 -14.78 -10.37 5.16
CA ALA A 168 -15.52 -10.71 6.37
C ALA A 168 -16.62 -11.77 6.13
N GLU A 169 -17.22 -11.79 4.94
CA GLU A 169 -18.22 -12.79 4.55
C GLU A 169 -17.59 -14.14 4.17
N LEU A 170 -16.45 -14.12 3.45
CA LEU A 170 -15.82 -15.30 2.86
C LEU A 170 -14.85 -16.02 3.80
N ASP A 171 -14.20 -15.28 4.68
CA ASP A 171 -13.11 -15.77 5.52
C ASP A 171 -13.21 -15.21 6.95
N PRO A 172 -14.36 -15.39 7.65
CA PRO A 172 -14.60 -14.78 8.96
C PRO A 172 -13.62 -15.27 10.05
N SER A 173 -13.09 -16.48 9.90
CA SER A 173 -12.07 -17.05 10.79
C SER A 173 -10.64 -16.77 10.33
N ASN A 174 -10.44 -16.12 9.18
CA ASN A 174 -9.13 -15.90 8.54
C ASN A 174 -8.37 -17.21 8.22
N GLU A 175 -9.08 -18.30 7.94
CA GLU A 175 -8.50 -19.57 7.50
C GLU A 175 -7.79 -19.47 6.15
N HIS A 176 -8.25 -18.57 5.28
CA HIS A 176 -7.61 -18.31 3.98
C HIS A 176 -6.56 -17.20 4.03
N GLY A 177 -6.36 -16.57 5.20
CA GLY A 177 -5.40 -15.51 5.44
C GLY A 177 -5.79 -14.16 4.82
N LEU A 178 -7.05 -13.97 4.45
CA LEU A 178 -7.47 -12.75 3.74
C LEU A 178 -7.39 -11.51 4.62
N MET A 179 -7.82 -11.58 5.89
CA MET A 179 -7.68 -10.46 6.82
C MET A 179 -6.21 -10.17 7.10
N GLN A 180 -5.38 -11.20 7.20
CA GLN A 180 -3.94 -11.04 7.39
C GLN A 180 -3.27 -10.29 6.23
N LEU A 181 -3.70 -10.54 4.99
CA LEU A 181 -3.25 -9.78 3.81
C LEU A 181 -3.65 -8.30 3.89
N VAL A 182 -4.85 -7.99 4.40
CA VAL A 182 -5.28 -6.59 4.60
C VAL A 182 -4.33 -5.87 5.54
N VAL A 183 -4.01 -6.49 6.68
CA VAL A 183 -3.13 -5.90 7.69
C VAL A 183 -1.71 -5.71 7.18
N PHE A 184 -1.15 -6.73 6.52
CA PHE A 184 0.19 -6.63 5.93
C PHE A 184 0.27 -5.54 4.85
N SER A 185 -0.77 -5.38 4.04
CA SER A 185 -0.82 -4.28 3.08
C SER A 185 -0.82 -2.92 3.78
N LYS A 186 -1.55 -2.75 4.88
CA LYS A 186 -1.54 -1.49 5.65
C LYS A 186 -0.16 -1.23 6.27
N MET A 187 0.50 -2.26 6.82
CA MET A 187 1.82 -2.14 7.43
C MET A 187 2.88 -1.59 6.46
N ASN A 188 2.77 -1.90 5.17
CA ASN A 188 3.66 -1.38 4.13
C ASN A 188 3.34 0.07 3.71
N THR A 189 2.34 0.71 4.32
CA THR A 189 1.83 2.04 3.94
C THR A 189 1.69 3.00 5.13
N LEU A 190 2.41 2.74 6.23
CA LEU A 190 2.38 3.60 7.41
C LEU A 190 3.19 4.88 7.14
N GLU A 191 2.57 6.04 7.33
CA GLU A 191 3.19 7.34 7.07
C GLU A 191 3.07 8.32 8.25
N SER A 192 2.19 8.02 9.20
CA SER A 192 1.88 8.88 10.35
C SER A 192 1.60 8.06 11.62
N GLU A 193 1.64 8.71 12.78
CA GLU A 193 1.21 8.10 14.06
C GLU A 193 -0.24 7.63 14.03
N SER A 194 -1.12 8.36 13.32
CA SER A 194 -2.51 7.93 13.11
C SER A 194 -2.60 6.59 12.39
N ASP A 195 -1.69 6.33 11.43
CA ASP A 195 -1.64 5.05 10.74
C ASP A 195 -1.20 3.91 11.67
N LEU A 196 -0.38 4.19 12.68
CA LEU A 196 0.04 3.20 13.68
C LEU A 196 -1.16 2.76 14.52
N ALA A 197 -1.96 3.71 15.01
CA ALA A 197 -3.18 3.41 15.76
C ALA A 197 -4.17 2.59 14.91
N ASP A 198 -4.37 2.97 13.64
CA ASP A 198 -5.22 2.23 12.70
C ASP A 198 -4.70 0.81 12.46
N LEU A 199 -3.38 0.62 12.30
CA LEU A 199 -2.78 -0.70 12.14
C LEU A 199 -3.01 -1.57 13.38
N VAL A 200 -2.76 -1.04 14.58
CA VAL A 200 -2.98 -1.78 15.83
C VAL A 200 -4.46 -2.20 15.96
N ALA A 201 -5.40 -1.33 15.62
CA ALA A 201 -6.82 -1.67 15.59
C ALA A 201 -7.13 -2.78 14.56
N MET A 202 -6.57 -2.72 13.36
CA MET A 202 -6.72 -3.80 12.37
C MET A 202 -6.07 -5.11 12.83
N CYS A 203 -4.97 -5.06 13.58
CA CYS A 203 -4.36 -6.24 14.18
C CYS A 203 -5.26 -6.85 15.26
N GLU A 204 -5.96 -6.05 16.06
CA GLU A 204 -6.98 -6.56 17.00
C GLU A 204 -8.10 -7.29 16.25
N GLU A 205 -8.59 -6.71 15.14
CA GLU A 205 -9.59 -7.36 14.30
C GLU A 205 -9.08 -8.70 13.73
N LEU A 206 -7.83 -8.73 13.25
CA LEU A 206 -7.17 -9.96 12.79
C LEU A 206 -7.02 -10.98 13.92
N HIS A 207 -6.60 -10.57 15.11
CA HIS A 207 -6.48 -11.48 16.25
C HIS A 207 -7.85 -12.04 16.67
N ALA A 208 -8.90 -11.23 16.58
CA ALA A 208 -10.27 -11.61 16.93
C ALA A 208 -10.88 -12.65 15.97
N THR A 209 -10.35 -12.85 14.76
CA THR A 209 -10.81 -13.92 13.86
C THR A 209 -10.49 -15.31 14.42
N GLY A 210 -9.56 -15.41 15.38
CA GLY A 210 -9.18 -16.65 16.07
C GLY A 210 -8.20 -17.54 15.30
N THR A 211 -7.95 -17.25 14.01
CA THR A 211 -6.88 -17.90 13.23
C THR A 211 -5.96 -16.85 12.65
N VAL A 212 -4.69 -16.92 13.02
CA VAL A 212 -3.63 -16.11 12.41
C VAL A 212 -2.62 -17.08 11.82
N VAL A 213 -2.36 -16.95 10.52
CA VAL A 213 -1.42 -17.82 9.82
C VAL A 213 -0.03 -17.47 10.34
N GLY A 214 0.63 -18.45 10.96
CA GLY A 214 1.98 -18.28 11.51
C GLY A 214 3.02 -17.99 10.43
N GLY A 215 4.15 -17.41 10.85
CA GLY A 215 5.22 -17.01 9.94
C GLY A 215 6.08 -15.91 10.54
N GLU A 216 7.19 -15.59 9.90
CA GLU A 216 8.06 -14.50 10.35
C GLU A 216 7.36 -13.14 10.26
N GLU A 217 6.63 -12.90 9.17
CA GLU A 217 5.85 -11.67 8.96
C GLU A 217 4.82 -11.43 10.07
N THR A 218 4.13 -12.49 10.52
CA THR A 218 3.16 -12.41 11.61
C THR A 218 3.82 -12.05 12.94
N ARG A 219 5.01 -12.61 13.21
CA ARG A 219 5.78 -12.28 14.41
C ARG A 219 6.25 -10.83 14.36
N ILE A 220 6.79 -10.40 13.22
CA ILE A 220 7.18 -9.01 12.99
C ILE A 220 5.98 -8.09 13.25
N LEU A 221 4.81 -8.42 12.71
CA LEU A 221 3.59 -7.63 12.92
C LEU A 221 3.22 -7.48 14.41
N TYR A 222 3.24 -8.58 15.17
CA TYR A 222 2.87 -8.55 16.60
C TYR A 222 3.90 -7.80 17.45
N VAL A 223 5.19 -8.00 17.16
CA VAL A 223 6.28 -7.24 17.80
C VAL A 223 6.16 -5.75 17.46
N SER A 224 5.85 -5.41 16.20
CA SER A 224 5.61 -4.03 15.79
C SER A 224 4.41 -3.42 16.51
N CYS A 225 3.30 -4.15 16.71
CA CYS A 225 2.17 -3.64 17.50
C CYS A 225 2.57 -3.34 18.94
N ALA A 226 3.32 -4.25 19.58
CA ALA A 226 3.83 -4.04 20.94
C ALA A 226 4.71 -2.79 21.02
N PHE A 227 5.64 -2.66 20.07
CA PHE A 227 6.54 -1.51 19.98
C PHE A 227 5.79 -0.20 19.71
N PHE A 228 4.82 -0.19 18.79
CA PHE A 228 4.06 1.02 18.48
C PHE A 228 3.21 1.50 19.65
N CYS A 229 2.56 0.56 20.36
CA CYS A 229 1.86 0.86 21.60
C CYS A 229 2.79 1.48 22.65
N ASN A 230 4.02 0.94 22.79
CA ASN A 230 4.99 1.41 23.77
C ASN A 230 5.58 2.79 23.45
N GLU A 231 6.07 2.98 22.22
CA GLU A 231 6.90 4.14 21.87
C GLU A 231 6.11 5.33 21.34
N TYR A 232 4.96 5.10 20.70
CA TYR A 232 4.26 6.15 19.94
C TYR A 232 2.83 6.41 20.40
N LEU A 233 2.13 5.40 20.91
CA LEU A 233 0.71 5.52 21.26
C LEU A 233 0.46 5.71 22.75
N GLU A 234 1.51 5.71 23.58
CA GLU A 234 1.42 5.82 25.04
C GLU A 234 0.45 4.79 25.66
N ASP A 235 0.35 3.59 25.06
CA ASP A 235 -0.56 2.51 25.46
C ASP A 235 0.21 1.34 26.08
N GLU A 236 0.54 1.47 27.36
CA GLU A 236 1.33 0.47 28.11
C GLU A 236 0.63 -0.89 28.20
N ASP A 237 -0.69 -0.89 28.41
CA ASP A 237 -1.50 -2.10 28.55
C ASP A 237 -1.58 -2.82 27.20
N GLY A 238 -1.77 -2.08 26.11
CA GLY A 238 -1.70 -2.60 24.74
C GLY A 238 -0.31 -3.15 24.41
N ALA A 239 0.75 -2.44 24.78
CA ALA A 239 2.14 -2.86 24.54
C ALA A 239 2.42 -4.23 25.18
N LYS A 240 2.07 -4.39 26.47
CA LYS A 240 2.23 -5.67 27.19
C LYS A 240 1.36 -6.77 26.62
N THR A 241 0.13 -6.45 26.21
CA THR A 241 -0.79 -7.41 25.60
C THR A 241 -0.24 -7.95 24.28
N TRP A 242 0.20 -7.08 23.38
CA TRP A 242 0.80 -7.46 22.11
C TRP A 242 2.13 -8.18 22.28
N ALA A 243 2.95 -7.75 23.25
CA ALA A 243 4.20 -8.42 23.57
C ALA A 243 3.97 -9.87 24.03
N GLN A 244 3.00 -10.10 24.93
CA GLN A 244 2.65 -11.44 25.36
C GLN A 244 2.09 -12.29 24.20
N ARG A 245 1.25 -11.72 23.33
CA ARG A 245 0.77 -12.42 22.14
C ARG A 245 1.92 -12.83 21.20
N ALA A 246 2.95 -11.98 21.05
CA ALA A 246 4.13 -12.31 20.26
C ALA A 246 4.92 -13.49 20.88
N VAL A 247 5.04 -13.53 22.21
CA VAL A 247 5.63 -14.66 22.94
C VAL A 247 4.82 -15.94 22.70
N ASP A 248 3.49 -15.85 22.80
CA ASP A 248 2.58 -16.99 22.66
C ASP A 248 2.59 -17.59 21.24
N LEU A 249 2.82 -16.76 20.21
CA LEU A 249 3.07 -17.23 18.84
C LEU A 249 4.34 -18.08 18.72
N GLY A 250 5.35 -17.79 19.55
CA GLY A 250 6.64 -18.48 19.58
C GLY A 250 7.50 -18.24 18.32
N GLY A 251 8.79 -18.63 18.40
CA GLY A 251 9.71 -18.52 17.25
C GLY A 251 10.26 -17.12 16.97
N LEU A 252 10.29 -16.26 18.00
CA LEU A 252 10.96 -14.95 17.95
C LEU A 252 12.47 -15.14 17.75
N ASP A 253 13.08 -14.31 16.90
CA ASP A 253 14.54 -14.23 16.81
C ASP A 253 15.11 -13.43 18.00
N GLU A 254 16.44 -13.40 18.13
CA GLU A 254 17.12 -12.72 19.25
C GLU A 254 16.73 -11.23 19.35
N ARG A 255 16.61 -10.52 18.22
CA ARG A 255 16.26 -9.09 18.21
C ARG A 255 14.81 -8.87 18.59
N MET A 256 13.90 -9.71 18.09
CA MET A 256 12.49 -9.67 18.46
C MET A 256 12.33 -9.94 19.97
N GLN A 257 13.07 -10.92 20.50
CA GLN A 257 13.03 -11.25 21.92
C GLN A 257 13.53 -10.09 22.79
N GLU A 258 14.61 -9.40 22.39
CA GLU A 258 15.11 -8.22 23.11
C GLU A 258 14.06 -7.09 23.20
N VAL A 259 13.36 -6.80 22.10
CA VAL A 259 12.29 -5.78 22.08
C VAL A 259 11.16 -6.19 23.03
N ILE A 260 10.71 -7.43 22.95
CA ILE A 260 9.63 -7.95 23.79
C ILE A 260 10.03 -7.98 25.26
N ASP A 261 11.24 -8.41 25.58
CA ASP A 261 11.75 -8.45 26.95
C ASP A 261 11.87 -7.04 27.53
N GLY A 262 12.26 -6.04 26.72
CA GLY A 262 12.28 -4.64 27.13
C GLY A 262 10.90 -4.13 27.54
N ILE A 263 9.88 -4.39 26.72
CA ILE A 263 8.49 -3.97 26.98
C ILE A 263 7.89 -4.70 28.20
N LEU A 264 8.14 -6.00 28.35
CA LEU A 264 7.57 -6.78 29.45
C LEU A 264 8.28 -6.56 30.79
N ASN A 265 9.58 -6.25 30.78
CA ASN A 265 10.38 -6.16 32.00
C ASN A 265 10.73 -4.73 32.42
N ASN A 266 10.57 -3.71 31.57
CA ASN A 266 10.95 -2.34 31.89
C ASN A 266 9.82 -1.33 31.55
N PRO A 267 8.85 -1.10 32.46
CA PRO A 267 7.83 -0.09 32.25
C PRO A 267 8.45 1.30 32.44
N PHE A 268 8.56 2.06 31.35
CA PHE A 268 8.96 3.48 31.32
C PHE A 268 10.20 3.85 32.15
N GLU A 269 11.38 3.88 31.52
CA GLU A 269 12.34 4.91 31.92
C GLU A 269 11.77 6.25 31.44
N ASP A 270 11.15 6.97 32.37
CA ASP A 270 10.83 8.39 32.26
C ASP A 270 12.16 9.13 32.00
N ASP A 271 12.53 9.29 30.72
CA ASP A 271 13.63 10.16 30.29
C ASP A 271 13.18 11.62 30.46
N SER A 272 12.83 11.99 31.69
CA SER A 272 12.55 13.35 32.13
C SER A 272 13.84 14.14 32.38
N ASP A 273 14.90 13.88 31.63
CA ASP A 273 16.19 14.56 31.73
C ASP A 273 16.77 14.89 30.35
N PHE A 274 16.02 15.66 29.53
CA PHE A 274 16.57 16.56 28.51
C PHE A 274 15.76 17.85 28.35
#